data_AF-A0A2D6MWG3-F1
#
_entry.id   AF-A0A2D6MWG3-F1
#
_cell.length_a   1.000
_cell.length_b   1.000
_cell.length_c   1.000
_cell.angle_alpha   90.00
_cell.angle_beta   90.00
_cell.angle_gamma   90.00
#
_symmetry.space_group_name_H-M   'P 1'
#
loop_
_entity.id
_entity.type
_entity.pdbx_description
1 polymer ?
#
loop_
_entity_poly.entity_id
_entity_poly.type
_entity_poly.pdbx_seq_one_letter_code
_entity_poly.pdbx_strand_id
1 'polypeptide(L)'
;MDGGKLEQRWRLLAAGFADGSRGLTWKERLPGTFREALELLVFVMAHDVALPPDELDQDAVTTLLTTLLPGRLSGGESYRKDLPDLLDDFLMTVAAAEVAGEAWAWSSAIDAARGGFLETLSDPDRATPAARPSHQPYQRPGTRLGRNDPCPCGSGKKYKHCCLRLA
;
A
#
# COMPACT_ATOMS: atom_id res chain seq x y z
N MET A 1 15.98 5.07 6.45
CA MET A 1 15.11 6.25 6.65
C MET A 1 14.04 5.89 7.68
N ASP A 2 13.54 6.87 8.43
CA ASP A 2 12.42 6.68 9.37
C ASP A 2 11.14 6.42 8.55
N GLY A 3 10.44 5.30 8.78
CA GLY A 3 9.28 4.87 8.00
C GLY A 3 8.17 5.92 7.95
N GLY A 4 8.01 6.74 9.00
CA GLY A 4 7.05 7.83 9.01
C GLY A 4 7.38 8.95 8.02
N LYS A 5 8.68 9.21 7.76
CA LYS A 5 9.11 10.22 6.78
C LYS A 5 8.85 9.76 5.35
N LEU A 6 9.00 8.46 5.09
CA LEU A 6 8.76 7.89 3.77
C LEU A 6 7.27 7.94 3.40
N GLU A 7 6.40 7.51 4.31
CA GLU A 7 4.95 7.60 4.09
C GLU A 7 4.50 9.05 3.88
N GLN A 8 5.02 9.98 4.69
CA GLN A 8 4.73 11.40 4.52
C GLN A 8 5.15 11.92 3.13
N ARG A 9 6.30 11.47 2.60
CA ARG A 9 6.75 11.87 1.25
C ARG A 9 5.77 11.41 0.18
N TRP A 10 5.38 10.15 0.19
CA TRP A 10 4.40 9.61 -0.77
C TRP A 10 3.03 10.29 -0.66
N ARG A 11 2.58 10.62 0.56
CA ARG A 11 1.33 11.37 0.77
C ARG A 11 1.38 12.79 0.18
N LEU A 12 2.51 13.50 0.32
CA LEU A 12 2.67 14.83 -0.26
C LEU A 12 2.64 14.78 -1.79
N LEU A 13 3.30 13.79 -2.40
CA LEU A 13 3.26 13.56 -3.85
C LEU A 13 1.84 13.23 -4.32
N ALA A 14 1.13 12.36 -3.60
CA ALA A 14 -0.25 12.01 -3.89
C ALA A 14 -1.21 13.22 -3.80
N ALA A 15 -1.02 14.10 -2.81
CA ALA A 15 -1.78 15.34 -2.72
C ALA A 15 -1.53 16.25 -3.93
N GLY A 16 -0.25 16.45 -4.30
CA GLY A 16 0.11 17.22 -5.50
C GLY A 16 -0.47 16.65 -6.79
N PHE A 17 -0.47 15.32 -6.94
CA PHE A 17 -1.12 14.64 -8.06
C PHE A 17 -2.63 14.83 -8.08
N ALA A 18 -3.30 14.63 -6.93
CA ALA A 18 -4.75 14.74 -6.80
C ALA A 18 -5.28 16.15 -7.12
N ASP A 19 -4.49 17.18 -6.84
CA ASP A 19 -4.83 18.58 -7.12
C ASP A 19 -4.37 19.06 -8.51
N GLY A 20 -3.53 18.27 -9.19
CA GLY A 20 -3.07 18.54 -10.55
C GLY A 20 -4.08 18.15 -11.63
N SER A 21 -3.80 18.54 -12.88
CA SER A 21 -4.70 18.30 -14.03
C SER A 21 -5.01 16.82 -14.26
N ARG A 22 -4.00 15.93 -14.14
CA ARG A 22 -4.20 14.48 -14.25
C ARG A 22 -5.10 13.94 -13.13
N GLY A 23 -4.89 14.38 -11.90
CA GLY A 23 -5.75 14.00 -10.77
C GLY A 23 -7.19 14.43 -10.92
N LEU A 24 -7.45 15.61 -11.51
CA LEU A 24 -8.81 16.06 -11.83
C LEU A 24 -9.49 15.14 -12.85
N THR A 25 -8.79 14.74 -13.92
CA THR A 25 -9.31 13.75 -14.89
C THR A 25 -9.67 12.43 -14.21
N TRP A 26 -8.87 11.98 -13.26
CA TRP A 26 -9.15 10.76 -12.49
C TRP A 26 -10.32 10.89 -11.53
N LYS A 27 -10.54 12.07 -10.93
CA LYS A 27 -11.75 12.36 -10.12
C LYS A 27 -13.03 12.24 -10.95
N GLU A 28 -12.99 12.63 -12.22
CA GLU A 28 -14.10 12.47 -13.17
C GLU A 28 -14.28 11.01 -13.60
N ARG A 29 -13.18 10.29 -13.86
CA ARG A 29 -13.21 8.88 -14.27
C ARG A 29 -13.66 7.93 -13.16
N LEU A 30 -13.22 8.16 -11.92
CA LEU A 30 -13.50 7.33 -10.74
C LEU A 30 -14.23 8.13 -9.65
N PRO A 31 -15.49 8.57 -9.90
CA PRO A 31 -16.23 9.38 -8.96
C PRO A 31 -16.51 8.60 -7.68
N GLY A 32 -16.09 9.15 -6.54
CA GLY A 32 -16.28 8.56 -5.23
C GLY A 32 -15.22 7.54 -4.81
N THR A 33 -14.49 6.91 -5.74
CA THR A 33 -13.50 5.86 -5.43
C THR A 33 -12.05 6.25 -5.75
N PHE A 34 -11.80 7.35 -6.48
CA PHE A 34 -10.46 7.82 -6.81
C PHE A 34 -9.52 7.93 -5.60
N ARG A 35 -10.01 8.54 -4.50
CA ARG A 35 -9.21 8.72 -3.28
C ARG A 35 -8.82 7.39 -2.66
N GLU A 36 -9.71 6.40 -2.67
CA GLU A 36 -9.44 5.07 -2.13
C GLU A 36 -8.37 4.35 -2.96
N ALA A 37 -8.47 4.47 -4.30
CA ALA A 37 -7.47 3.94 -5.22
C ALA A 37 -6.09 4.57 -5.01
N LEU A 38 -6.04 5.90 -4.84
CA LEU A 38 -4.80 6.63 -4.62
C LEU A 38 -4.18 6.31 -3.26
N GLU A 39 -4.99 6.20 -2.20
CA GLU A 39 -4.52 5.79 -0.87
C GLU A 39 -3.97 4.36 -0.87
N LEU A 40 -4.56 3.44 -1.64
CA LEU A 40 -3.99 2.10 -1.84
C LEU A 40 -2.60 2.17 -2.47
N LEU A 41 -2.40 2.96 -3.52
CA LEU A 41 -1.09 3.12 -4.15
C LEU A 41 -0.07 3.67 -3.15
N VAL A 42 -0.42 4.74 -2.43
CA VAL A 42 0.44 5.34 -1.39
C VAL A 42 0.80 4.32 -0.32
N PHE A 43 -0.16 3.55 0.16
CA PHE A 43 0.08 2.52 1.16
C PHE A 43 1.06 1.47 0.67
N VAL A 44 0.85 0.93 -0.53
CA VAL A 44 1.73 -0.09 -1.12
C VAL A 44 3.14 0.46 -1.34
N MET A 45 3.28 1.68 -1.85
CA MET A 45 4.62 2.28 -2.03
C MET A 45 5.33 2.55 -0.70
N ALA A 46 4.62 3.09 0.29
CA ALA A 46 5.20 3.46 1.57
C ALA A 46 5.54 2.25 2.46
N HIS A 47 4.77 1.17 2.39
CA HIS A 47 4.86 0.06 3.34
C HIS A 47 5.27 -1.28 2.72
N ASP A 48 4.85 -1.57 1.49
CA ASP A 48 5.14 -2.86 0.85
C ASP A 48 6.38 -2.80 -0.04
N VAL A 49 6.50 -1.74 -0.85
CA VAL A 49 7.74 -1.44 -1.59
C VAL A 49 8.78 -0.83 -0.65
N ALA A 50 8.35 0.15 0.16
CA ALA A 50 9.17 0.81 1.18
C ALA A 50 10.46 1.45 0.62
N LEU A 51 10.41 1.94 -0.63
CA LEU A 51 11.48 2.71 -1.27
C LEU A 51 11.05 4.19 -1.42
N PRO A 52 11.99 5.14 -1.32
CA PRO A 52 11.73 6.51 -1.73
C PRO A 52 11.60 6.60 -3.27
N PRO A 53 10.97 7.67 -3.79
CA PRO A 53 10.73 7.83 -5.23
C PRO A 53 11.98 7.75 -6.11
N ASP A 54 13.12 8.24 -5.63
CA ASP A 54 14.39 8.27 -6.36
C ASP A 54 15.12 6.93 -6.40
N GLU A 55 14.76 5.99 -5.52
CA GLU A 55 15.28 4.61 -5.50
C GLU A 55 14.31 3.61 -6.13
N LEU A 56 13.12 4.05 -6.58
CA LEU A 56 12.15 3.18 -7.21
C LEU A 56 12.65 2.78 -8.61
N ASP A 57 12.96 1.50 -8.82
CA ASP A 57 13.45 0.99 -10.10
C ASP A 57 12.37 0.19 -10.87
N GLN A 58 12.73 -0.27 -12.08
CA GLN A 58 11.85 -1.05 -12.95
C GLN A 58 11.37 -2.35 -12.30
N ASP A 59 12.23 -3.03 -11.55
CA ASP A 59 11.92 -4.32 -10.92
C ASP A 59 10.95 -4.13 -9.75
N ALA A 60 11.11 -3.05 -8.98
CA ALA A 60 10.19 -2.65 -7.93
C ALA A 60 8.81 -2.32 -8.48
N VAL A 61 8.71 -1.58 -9.59
CA VAL A 61 7.43 -1.26 -10.25
C VAL A 61 6.76 -2.52 -10.80
N THR A 62 7.53 -3.42 -11.41
CA THR A 62 7.04 -4.71 -11.90
C THR A 62 6.50 -5.56 -10.76
N THR A 63 7.21 -5.62 -9.63
CA THR A 63 6.80 -6.36 -8.43
C THR A 63 5.57 -5.74 -7.80
N LEU A 64 5.52 -4.41 -7.69
CA LEU A 64 4.36 -3.67 -7.20
C LEU A 64 3.11 -4.07 -7.98
N LEU A 65 3.18 -4.07 -9.31
CA LEU A 65 2.01 -4.32 -10.15
C LEU A 65 1.63 -5.80 -10.21
N THR A 66 2.60 -6.71 -10.33
CA THR A 66 2.31 -8.14 -10.52
C THR A 66 2.03 -8.91 -9.23
N THR A 67 2.49 -8.39 -8.09
CA THR A 67 2.55 -9.14 -6.84
C THR A 67 1.87 -8.38 -5.71
N LEU A 68 2.33 -7.16 -5.40
CA LEU A 68 1.90 -6.45 -4.20
C LEU A 68 0.46 -5.91 -4.32
N LEU A 69 0.14 -5.21 -5.42
CA LEU A 69 -1.20 -4.64 -5.64
C LEU A 69 -2.30 -5.72 -5.69
N PRO A 70 -2.18 -6.81 -6.47
CA PRO A 70 -3.15 -7.89 -6.45
C PRO A 70 -3.40 -8.46 -5.06
N GLY A 71 -2.34 -8.64 -4.26
CA GLY A 71 -2.43 -9.17 -2.90
C GLY A 71 -3.16 -8.26 -1.91
N ARG A 72 -3.38 -6.98 -2.25
CA ARG A 72 -4.11 -6.01 -1.43
C ARG A 72 -5.58 -5.83 -1.83
N LEU A 73 -5.99 -6.40 -2.96
CA LEU A 73 -7.35 -6.26 -3.48
C LEU A 73 -8.25 -7.38 -2.98
N SER A 74 -9.47 -7.03 -2.58
CA SER A 74 -10.49 -7.98 -2.13
C SER A 74 -11.43 -8.41 -3.27
N GLY A 75 -11.36 -7.74 -4.43
CA GLY A 75 -12.11 -8.06 -5.65
C GLY A 75 -13.39 -7.24 -5.85
N GLY A 76 -13.86 -6.55 -4.81
CA GLY A 76 -15.06 -5.69 -4.85
C GLY A 76 -14.79 -4.25 -5.28
N GLU A 77 -13.53 -3.85 -5.38
CA GLU A 77 -13.11 -2.49 -5.71
C GLU A 77 -13.42 -2.19 -7.19
N SER A 78 -14.23 -1.16 -7.43
CA SER A 78 -14.61 -0.78 -8.81
C SER A 78 -13.43 -0.26 -9.63
N TYR A 79 -12.42 0.32 -8.97
CA TYR A 79 -11.22 0.92 -9.57
C TYR A 79 -10.10 -0.08 -9.87
N ARG A 80 -10.23 -1.36 -9.49
CA ARG A 80 -9.11 -2.32 -9.51
C ARG A 80 -8.47 -2.50 -10.89
N LYS A 81 -9.26 -2.41 -11.97
CA LYS A 81 -8.76 -2.55 -13.34
C LYS A 81 -8.02 -1.31 -13.83
N ASP A 82 -8.31 -0.16 -13.23
CA ASP A 82 -7.72 1.13 -13.59
C ASP A 82 -6.39 1.41 -12.87
N LEU A 83 -6.02 0.58 -11.88
CA LEU A 83 -4.81 0.77 -11.09
C LEU A 83 -3.51 0.88 -11.90
N PRO A 84 -3.27 0.11 -12.99
CA PRO A 84 -2.07 0.28 -13.79
C PRO A 84 -1.99 1.67 -14.43
N ASP A 85 -3.10 2.17 -14.98
CA ASP A 85 -3.15 3.51 -15.60
C ASP A 85 -3.04 4.62 -14.57
N LEU A 86 -3.70 4.45 -13.42
CA LEU A 86 -3.61 5.40 -12.31
C LEU A 86 -2.17 5.46 -11.76
N LEU A 87 -1.51 4.32 -11.64
CA LEU A 87 -0.12 4.22 -11.20
C LEU A 87 0.81 4.91 -12.21
N ASP A 88 0.64 4.68 -13.50
CA ASP A 88 1.46 5.31 -14.54
C ASP A 88 1.34 6.84 -14.50
N ASP A 89 0.10 7.36 -14.50
CA ASP A 89 -0.15 8.81 -14.40
C ASP A 89 0.39 9.42 -13.11
N PHE A 90 0.26 8.70 -12.00
CA PHE A 90 0.80 9.10 -10.72
C PHE A 90 2.33 9.16 -10.76
N LEU A 91 3.01 8.09 -11.19
CA LEU A 91 4.46 8.02 -11.26
C LEU A 91 5.05 9.00 -12.28
N MET A 92 4.35 9.31 -13.38
CA MET A 92 4.74 10.38 -14.29
C MET A 92 4.75 11.75 -13.61
N THR A 93 3.77 11.99 -12.73
CA THR A 93 3.71 13.23 -11.94
C THR A 93 4.80 13.26 -10.88
N VAL A 94 5.07 12.11 -10.24
CA VAL A 94 6.19 11.98 -9.29
C VAL A 94 7.52 12.24 -9.99
N ALA A 95 7.77 11.64 -11.15
CA ALA A 95 9.01 11.84 -11.87
C ALA A 95 9.24 13.33 -12.23
N ALA A 96 8.18 14.04 -12.61
CA ALA A 96 8.27 15.48 -12.84
C ALA A 96 8.55 16.27 -11.55
N ALA A 97 7.94 15.90 -10.42
CA ALA A 97 8.13 16.57 -9.13
C ALA A 97 9.49 16.30 -8.47
N GLU A 98 10.04 15.09 -8.69
CA GLU A 98 11.31 14.62 -8.13
C GLU A 98 12.49 14.81 -9.08
N VAL A 99 12.25 15.25 -10.32
CA VAL A 99 13.25 15.32 -11.39
C VAL A 99 13.90 13.95 -11.65
N ALA A 100 13.10 12.88 -11.57
CA ALA A 100 13.56 11.53 -11.79
C ALA A 100 13.72 11.24 -13.29
N GLY A 101 14.89 10.74 -13.69
CA GLY A 101 15.16 10.29 -15.07
C GLY A 101 14.47 8.97 -15.45
N GLU A 102 13.90 8.27 -14.46
CA GLU A 102 13.35 6.91 -14.58
C GLU A 102 11.92 6.86 -15.12
N ALA A 103 11.30 8.01 -15.43
CA ALA A 103 9.90 8.08 -15.87
C ALA A 103 9.57 7.07 -16.98
N TRP A 104 10.43 7.00 -18.00
CA TRP A 104 10.25 6.06 -19.10
C TRP A 104 10.39 4.59 -18.67
N ALA A 105 11.34 4.28 -17.80
CA ALA A 105 11.56 2.92 -17.31
C ALA A 105 10.34 2.43 -16.50
N TRP A 106 9.77 3.28 -15.66
CA TRP A 106 8.54 2.96 -14.92
C TRP A 106 7.34 2.71 -15.84
N SER A 107 7.12 3.58 -16.83
CA SER A 107 6.02 3.41 -17.78
C SER A 107 6.17 2.12 -18.59
N SER A 108 7.39 1.82 -19.05
CA SER A 108 7.69 0.56 -19.74
C SER A 108 7.46 -0.66 -18.83
N ALA A 109 7.80 -0.56 -17.54
CA ALA A 109 7.55 -1.62 -16.57
C ALA A 109 6.05 -1.89 -16.40
N ILE A 110 5.27 -0.81 -16.26
CA ILE A 110 3.82 -0.88 -16.08
C ILE A 110 3.18 -1.51 -17.31
N ASP A 111 3.53 -1.06 -18.51
CA ASP A 111 2.98 -1.60 -19.75
C ASP A 111 3.30 -3.09 -19.92
N ALA A 112 4.53 -3.51 -19.60
CA ALA A 112 4.90 -4.92 -19.63
C ALA A 112 4.13 -5.76 -18.60
N ALA A 113 3.92 -5.23 -17.39
CA ALA A 113 3.29 -5.95 -16.28
C ALA A 113 1.74 -5.90 -16.30
N ARG A 114 1.14 -4.95 -17.04
CA ARG A 114 -0.31 -4.71 -17.11
C ARG A 114 -1.11 -5.96 -17.46
N GLY A 115 -0.66 -6.73 -18.45
CA GLY A 115 -1.34 -7.95 -18.88
C GLY A 115 -1.43 -8.98 -17.75
N GLY A 116 -0.30 -9.25 -17.09
CA GLY A 116 -0.22 -10.18 -15.96
C GLY A 116 -1.04 -9.73 -14.76
N PHE A 117 -1.08 -8.43 -14.48
CA PHE A 117 -1.95 -7.87 -13.45
C PHE A 117 -3.44 -8.12 -13.74
N LEU A 118 -3.91 -7.77 -14.94
CA LEU A 118 -5.31 -7.96 -15.32
C LEU A 118 -5.73 -9.43 -15.36
N GLU A 119 -4.81 -10.31 -15.76
CA GLU A 119 -5.01 -11.76 -15.69
C GLU A 119 -5.15 -12.22 -14.24
N THR A 120 -4.27 -11.76 -13.34
CA THR A 120 -4.31 -12.07 -11.90
C THR A 120 -5.63 -11.61 -11.25
N LEU A 121 -6.17 -10.46 -11.66
CA LEU A 121 -7.48 -10.00 -11.16
C LEU A 121 -8.66 -10.85 -11.65
N SER A 122 -8.48 -11.52 -12.78
CA SER A 122 -9.52 -12.35 -13.40
C SER A 122 -9.49 -13.78 -12.85
N ASP A 123 -8.29 -14.29 -12.54
CA ASP A 123 -8.06 -15.61 -11.95
C ASP A 123 -7.00 -15.52 -10.83
N PRO A 124 -7.41 -15.19 -9.59
CA PRO A 124 -6.48 -15.01 -8.49
C PRO A 124 -5.83 -16.32 -8.02
N ASP A 125 -6.38 -17.48 -8.35
CA ASP A 125 -5.80 -18.78 -8.03
C ASP A 125 -4.62 -19.15 -8.95
N ARG A 126 -4.53 -18.48 -10.12
CA ARG A 126 -3.39 -18.59 -11.05
C ARG A 126 -2.19 -17.76 -10.60
N ALA A 127 -2.37 -16.85 -9.64
CA ALA A 127 -1.28 -16.05 -9.08
C ALA A 127 -0.23 -16.95 -8.40
N THR A 128 1.05 -16.74 -8.70
CA THR A 128 2.11 -17.53 -8.09
C THR A 128 2.14 -17.29 -6.57
N PRO A 129 2.28 -18.31 -5.70
CA PRO A 129 2.20 -18.16 -4.23
C PRO A 129 3.21 -17.20 -3.58
N ALA A 130 4.20 -16.71 -4.34
CA ALA A 130 5.18 -15.72 -3.88
C ALA A 130 4.55 -14.35 -3.51
N ALA A 131 3.28 -14.11 -3.85
CA ALA A 131 2.63 -12.81 -3.79
C ALA A 131 1.78 -12.50 -2.55
N ARG A 132 1.83 -13.32 -1.49
CA ARG A 132 1.27 -12.88 -0.21
C ARG A 132 2.39 -12.26 0.61
N PRO A 133 2.41 -10.93 0.85
CA PRO A 133 3.33 -10.38 1.83
C PRO A 133 3.11 -11.17 3.11
N SER A 134 4.17 -11.76 3.64
CA SER A 134 4.09 -12.48 4.90
C SER A 134 3.61 -11.47 5.94
N HIS A 135 2.33 -11.52 6.32
CA HIS A 135 1.89 -10.87 7.54
C HIS A 135 2.66 -11.55 8.66
N GLN A 136 3.85 -11.01 9.00
CA GLN A 136 4.50 -11.40 10.23
C GLN A 136 3.53 -11.02 11.33
N PRO A 137 3.01 -11.99 12.11
CA PRO A 137 2.14 -11.68 13.21
C PRO A 137 2.87 -10.70 14.11
N TYR A 138 2.22 -9.59 14.46
CA TYR A 138 2.77 -8.63 15.41
C TYR A 138 3.14 -9.35 16.72
N GLN A 139 4.43 -9.56 16.93
CA GLN A 139 4.98 -10.08 18.18
C GLN A 139 4.91 -8.93 19.18
N ARG A 140 3.96 -9.01 20.13
CA ARG A 140 3.86 -8.00 21.21
C ARG A 140 5.18 -8.01 21.98
N PRO A 141 5.92 -6.89 22.07
CA PRO A 141 7.09 -6.82 22.93
C PRO A 141 6.62 -6.85 24.39
N GLY A 142 6.74 -8.01 25.03
CA GLY A 142 6.39 -8.20 26.44
C GLY A 142 5.84 -9.58 26.74
N THR A 143 6.04 -10.04 27.98
CA THR A 143 5.49 -11.30 28.47
C THR A 143 3.97 -11.27 28.39
N ARG A 144 3.37 -12.35 27.87
CA ARG A 144 1.92 -12.52 27.84
C ARG A 144 1.39 -12.48 29.28
N LEU A 145 0.79 -11.36 29.69
CA LEU A 145 0.16 -11.20 31.00
C LEU A 145 -1.03 -12.16 31.11
N GLY A 146 -0.93 -13.14 31.99
CA GLY A 146 -1.95 -14.13 32.26
C GLY A 146 -3.16 -13.52 32.98
N ARG A 147 -4.36 -14.06 32.71
CA ARG A 147 -5.62 -13.60 33.34
C ARG A 147 -5.56 -13.66 34.89
N ASN A 148 -4.75 -14.56 35.45
CA ASN A 148 -4.60 -14.73 36.90
C ASN A 148 -3.41 -13.98 37.51
N ASP A 149 -2.56 -13.34 36.71
CA ASP A 149 -1.35 -12.65 37.19
C ASP A 149 -1.71 -11.40 38.00
N PRO A 150 -0.81 -10.91 38.87
CA PRO A 150 -0.98 -9.63 39.55
C PRO A 150 -1.21 -8.50 38.54
N CYS A 151 -2.21 -7.65 38.81
CA CYS A 151 -2.55 -6.58 37.90
C CYS A 151 -1.49 -5.46 37.94
N PRO A 152 -0.93 -5.04 36.79
CA PRO A 152 0.18 -4.08 36.75
C PRO A 152 -0.21 -2.65 37.16
N CYS A 153 -1.50 -2.37 37.39
CA CYS A 153 -1.97 -1.08 37.90
C CYS A 153 -1.75 -0.87 39.40
N GLY A 154 -1.10 -1.82 40.10
CA GLY A 154 -0.81 -1.71 41.53
C GLY A 154 -1.99 -1.99 42.46
N SER A 155 -3.11 -2.48 41.95
CA SER A 155 -4.32 -2.73 42.75
C SER A 155 -4.22 -3.94 43.70
N GLY A 156 -3.18 -4.76 43.58
CA GLY A 156 -3.03 -6.03 44.31
C GLY A 156 -4.00 -7.14 43.87
N LYS A 157 -4.89 -6.88 42.91
CA LYS A 157 -5.86 -7.85 42.40
C LYS A 157 -5.29 -8.64 41.22
N LYS A 158 -5.87 -9.82 40.92
CA LYS A 158 -5.58 -10.55 39.67
C LYS A 158 -6.04 -9.74 38.46
N TYR A 159 -5.32 -9.80 37.34
CA TYR A 159 -5.58 -9.03 36.12
C TYR A 159 -7.04 -9.17 35.64
N LYS A 160 -7.60 -10.40 35.69
CA LYS A 160 -9.01 -10.68 35.34
C LYS A 160 -10.05 -9.94 36.18
N HIS A 161 -9.74 -9.61 37.43
CA HIS A 161 -10.65 -8.95 38.37
C HIS A 161 -10.39 -7.45 38.51
N CYS A 162 -9.50 -6.89 37.69
CA CYS A 162 -9.14 -5.49 37.74
C CYS A 162 -9.21 -4.85 36.35
N CYS A 163 -8.10 -4.82 35.60
CA CYS A 163 -8.04 -4.11 34.33
C CYS A 163 -8.63 -4.90 33.16
N LEU A 164 -8.76 -6.22 33.24
CA LEU A 164 -9.26 -7.02 32.11
C LEU A 164 -10.78 -6.96 31.91
N ARG A 165 -11.54 -6.25 32.78
CA ARG A 165 -13.04 -6.21 32.82
C ARG A 165 -13.70 -6.89 31.63
N LEU A 166 -13.90 -8.20 31.77
CA LEU A 166 -14.75 -8.93 30.85
C LEU A 166 -16.16 -8.72 31.37
N ALA A 167 -16.98 -8.06 30.57
CA ALA A 167 -18.42 -8.01 30.79
C ALA A 167 -18.99 -9.43 30.80
#